data_AF-A0A2R7NXX8-F1
#
_entry.id   AF-A0A2R7NXX8-F1
#
_cell.length_a   1.000
_cell.length_b   1.000
_cell.length_c   1.000
_cell.angle_alpha   90.00
_cell.angle_beta   90.00
_cell.angle_gamma   90.00
#
_symmetry.space_group_name_H-M   'P 1'
#
loop_
_entity.id
_entity.type
_entity.pdbx_description
1 polymer ?
#
loop_
_entity_poly.entity_id
_entity_poly.type
_entity_poly.pdbx_seq_one_letter_code
_entity_poly.pdbx_strand_id
1 'polypeptide(L)'
;MQKRKFLQFFALSSAGPVLTGCATQGTVFNDVFAPPAPKTSSLNKAPLSADEIASAAQAKALINGASGGSTEADLREAGMQWKQQLQPFLASKHIALDQAGPLALATAKMLRLMDMGYDQLDNAKQGRATATRTQVNGTVVTVPPRSTVEFSQRGYCLDASLPAPSSREKFVLRKVDQLIPEPLLPVYRGLYALAKEDRDVRRTMQYLVWALREAGTQGKHAKAVSKRHLDMMARAYPDGDRVFMQYHMQELEKTANPLGDVLRALTTVKNRRGQEFNLIDGFRNAESNDPQHAQGLADNTLNEVTNGTVPGAIPEDDSDYTMLAPGIAAQTVGKTLLTPSITITNTTDRPFEFDTKDYYAESQRQTQRVGLGAPDSVSERTRMGPSKEFLDQFKADGIRSVRDLILDNLHRQVQDLLLGRTFAGKVINKSLAPMLSAVPILGNLLSLSNLITGKDWATGEPLGCVAQGLAAIGGPLV
;
A
#
# COMPACT_ATOMS: atom_id res chain seq x y z
N MET A 1 -61.54 12.12 35.56
CA MET A 1 -60.69 12.53 36.71
C MET A 1 -59.27 12.79 36.19
N GLN A 2 -58.65 13.86 36.70
CA GLN A 2 -57.50 14.67 36.22
C GLN A 2 -56.29 13.84 35.72
N LYS A 3 -55.65 14.00 34.53
CA LYS A 3 -55.12 15.13 33.72
C LYS A 3 -54.13 16.06 34.43
N ARG A 4 -52.92 16.22 33.83
CA ARG A 4 -51.93 17.34 33.84
C ARG A 4 -50.52 16.83 34.22
N LYS A 5 -49.39 17.33 33.71
CA LYS A 5 -49.09 18.48 32.82
C LYS A 5 -47.65 18.39 32.29
N PHE A 6 -47.51 18.90 31.08
CA PHE A 6 -46.32 19.37 30.38
C PHE A 6 -45.92 20.78 30.88
N LEU A 7 -44.75 21.28 30.43
CA LEU A 7 -44.11 22.61 30.64
C LEU A 7 -43.00 22.59 31.73
N GLN A 8 -41.85 23.25 31.59
CA GLN A 8 -41.55 24.48 30.85
C GLN A 8 -40.03 24.71 30.67
N PHE A 9 -39.70 25.35 29.55
CA PHE A 9 -38.54 26.21 29.28
C PHE A 9 -38.00 27.04 30.46
N PHE A 10 -36.67 27.18 30.53
CA PHE A 10 -36.01 28.48 30.77
C PHE A 10 -34.78 28.61 29.87
N ALA A 11 -34.75 29.71 29.13
CA ALA A 11 -33.60 30.20 28.38
C ALA A 11 -32.99 31.40 29.15
N LEU A 12 -31.77 31.74 28.72
CA LEU A 12 -31.15 33.07 28.72
C LEU A 12 -30.29 33.53 29.92
N SER A 13 -28.99 33.62 29.58
CA SER A 13 -28.11 34.81 29.62
C SER A 13 -27.50 35.32 30.93
N SER A 14 -26.16 35.39 30.95
CA SER A 14 -25.31 36.57 31.24
C SER A 14 -23.83 36.13 31.19
N ALA A 15 -23.01 36.64 30.27
CA ALA A 15 -22.17 37.84 30.38
C ALA A 15 -21.05 37.73 31.44
N GLY A 16 -19.78 37.72 31.01
CA GLY A 16 -18.57 37.90 31.87
C GLY A 16 -18.40 39.36 32.32
N PRO A 17 -17.18 39.89 32.59
CA PRO A 17 -15.83 39.30 32.73
C PRO A 17 -15.06 39.81 33.99
N VAL A 18 -13.72 39.67 33.98
CA VAL A 18 -12.66 40.49 34.67
C VAL A 18 -11.72 39.73 35.63
N LEU A 19 -10.53 39.42 35.08
CA LEU A 19 -9.15 39.65 35.56
C LEU A 19 -8.83 39.76 37.06
N THR A 20 -7.82 38.98 37.47
CA THR A 20 -6.60 39.27 38.28
C THR A 20 -6.16 37.91 38.87
N GLY A 21 -4.92 37.46 38.92
CA GLY A 21 -3.58 37.99 38.70
C GLY A 21 -2.68 37.14 39.60
N CYS A 22 -1.65 36.49 39.05
CA CYS A 22 -0.44 36.08 39.79
C CYS A 22 0.61 35.60 38.77
N ALA A 23 1.52 36.51 38.45
CA ALA A 23 2.80 36.19 37.86
C ALA A 23 3.78 35.82 38.98
N THR A 24 4.62 34.81 38.75
CA THR A 24 5.92 34.68 39.42
C THR A 24 6.96 34.37 38.36
N GLN A 25 7.93 35.28 38.25
CA GLN A 25 9.17 35.10 37.50
C GLN A 25 10.17 34.31 38.34
N GLY A 26 11.04 33.57 37.65
CA GLY A 26 12.42 33.37 38.07
C GLY A 26 12.85 31.91 38.24
N THR A 27 13.44 31.32 37.20
CA THR A 27 14.89 31.08 37.15
C THR A 27 15.27 30.46 35.80
N VAL A 28 16.19 31.14 35.12
CA VAL A 28 16.90 30.67 33.92
C VAL A 28 18.08 29.83 34.42
N PHE A 29 18.09 28.53 34.14
CA PHE A 29 19.28 27.69 34.27
C PHE A 29 19.30 26.63 33.15
N ASN A 30 20.21 26.85 32.20
CA ASN A 30 20.96 25.88 31.39
C ASN A 30 20.21 24.79 30.60
N ASP A 31 19.76 25.14 29.40
CA ASP A 31 19.56 24.24 28.25
C ASP A 31 20.91 23.81 27.62
N VAL A 32 21.69 22.96 28.29
CA VAL A 32 22.92 22.39 27.66
C VAL A 32 23.01 20.86 27.72
N PHE A 33 22.19 20.16 28.51
CA PHE A 33 22.22 18.69 28.53
C PHE A 33 20.84 18.08 28.79
N ALA A 34 19.87 18.38 27.92
CA ALA A 34 18.71 17.51 27.79
C ALA A 34 19.15 16.25 27.03
N PRO A 35 19.17 15.05 27.65
CA PRO A 35 19.34 13.82 26.88
C PRO A 35 18.20 13.74 25.85
N PRO A 36 18.44 13.19 24.64
CA PRO A 36 17.36 13.00 23.68
C PRO A 36 16.26 12.19 24.39
N ALA A 37 15.05 12.75 24.41
CA ALA A 37 13.89 12.02 24.91
C ALA A 37 13.87 10.64 24.22
N PRO A 38 13.55 9.54 24.95
CA PRO A 38 13.25 8.29 24.29
C PRO A 38 12.23 8.58 23.19
N LYS A 39 12.35 7.93 22.03
CA LYS A 39 11.42 8.10 20.90
C LYS A 39 10.02 7.64 21.32
N THR A 40 9.33 8.39 22.18
CA THR A 40 7.89 8.51 22.15
C THR A 40 7.62 9.03 20.75
N SER A 41 7.21 8.14 19.83
CA SER A 41 6.86 8.54 18.47
C SER A 41 6.06 9.82 18.60
N SER A 42 6.57 10.94 18.07
CA SER A 42 5.88 12.21 18.17
C SER A 42 4.44 11.96 17.76
N LEU A 43 3.50 12.17 18.68
CA LEU A 43 2.07 11.95 18.40
C LEU A 43 1.63 12.81 17.21
N ASN A 44 2.39 13.85 16.87
CA ASN A 44 2.28 14.56 15.60
C ASN A 44 2.66 13.64 14.43
N LYS A 45 1.64 13.06 13.79
CA LYS A 45 1.80 12.35 12.52
C LYS A 45 2.31 13.33 11.48
N ALA A 46 3.45 13.02 10.88
CA ALA A 46 3.99 13.80 9.79
C ALA A 46 3.04 13.67 8.57
N PRO A 47 2.83 14.75 7.79
CA PRO A 47 2.14 14.63 6.52
C PRO A 47 2.92 13.69 5.59
N LEU A 48 2.23 13.10 4.62
CA LEU A 48 2.87 12.30 3.56
C LEU A 48 4.00 13.08 2.90
N SER A 49 5.14 12.41 2.76
CA SER A 49 6.26 12.91 1.96
C SER A 49 5.91 12.93 0.47
N ALA A 50 6.65 13.73 -0.32
CA ALA A 50 6.44 13.80 -1.76
C ALA A 50 6.56 12.43 -2.45
N ASP A 51 7.50 11.59 -2.00
CA ASP A 51 7.69 10.23 -2.51
C ASP A 51 6.51 9.32 -2.16
N GLU A 52 5.92 9.48 -0.97
CA GLU A 52 4.72 8.74 -0.58
C GLU A 52 3.50 9.17 -1.39
N ILE A 53 3.36 10.46 -1.70
CA ILE A 53 2.28 10.97 -2.57
C ILE A 53 2.43 10.39 -3.99
N ALA A 54 3.64 10.41 -4.56
CA ALA A 54 3.91 9.83 -5.87
C ALA A 54 3.66 8.31 -5.89
N SER A 55 4.10 7.62 -4.85
CA SER A 55 3.87 6.18 -4.65
C SER A 55 2.38 5.85 -4.52
N ALA A 56 1.63 6.63 -3.74
CA ALA A 56 0.18 6.48 -3.60
C ALA A 56 -0.55 6.69 -4.94
N ALA A 57 -0.16 7.70 -5.72
CA ALA A 57 -0.71 7.93 -7.05
C ALA A 57 -0.44 6.75 -8.01
N GLN A 58 0.77 6.17 -7.95
CA GLN A 58 1.09 4.97 -8.73
C GLN A 58 0.28 3.75 -8.27
N ALA A 59 0.14 3.53 -6.96
CA ALA A 59 -0.66 2.47 -6.40
C ALA A 59 -2.14 2.59 -6.80
N LYS A 60 -2.70 3.80 -6.73
CA LYS A 60 -4.05 4.12 -7.20
C LYS A 60 -4.23 3.83 -8.68
N ALA A 61 -3.28 4.23 -9.52
CA ALA A 61 -3.32 3.92 -10.95
C ALA A 61 -3.30 2.40 -11.21
N LEU A 62 -2.48 1.65 -10.48
CA LEU A 62 -2.44 0.19 -10.59
C LEU A 62 -3.75 -0.46 -10.12
N ILE A 63 -4.31 -0.04 -8.99
CA ILE A 63 -5.56 -0.61 -8.47
C ILE A 63 -6.75 -0.25 -9.36
N ASN A 64 -6.87 1.01 -9.78
CA ASN A 64 -7.94 1.43 -10.68
C ASN A 64 -7.82 0.76 -12.05
N GLY A 65 -6.59 0.63 -12.57
CA GLY A 65 -6.31 -0.16 -13.77
C GLY A 65 -6.54 -1.66 -13.57
N ALA A 66 -6.39 -2.18 -12.35
CA ALA A 66 -6.59 -3.59 -12.04
C ALA A 66 -8.04 -3.99 -11.84
N SER A 67 -8.86 -3.10 -11.28
CA SER A 67 -10.32 -3.21 -11.39
C SER A 67 -10.78 -3.19 -12.86
N GLY A 68 -9.93 -2.74 -13.77
CA GLY A 68 -10.16 -2.70 -15.22
C GLY A 68 -9.64 -3.88 -16.04
N GLY A 69 -8.88 -4.85 -15.50
CA GLY A 69 -8.30 -5.91 -16.35
C GLY A 69 -7.16 -5.38 -17.24
N SER A 70 -6.74 -6.08 -18.29
CA SER A 70 -7.06 -5.64 -19.65
C SER A 70 -8.41 -6.21 -20.04
N THR A 71 -9.47 -5.58 -19.56
CA THR A 71 -10.78 -5.97 -20.04
C THR A 71 -10.87 -5.66 -21.52
N GLU A 72 -11.84 -6.31 -22.16
CA GLU A 72 -12.33 -5.86 -23.46
C GLU A 72 -12.57 -4.33 -23.49
N ALA A 73 -13.00 -3.75 -22.36
CA ALA A 73 -13.21 -2.31 -22.22
C ALA A 73 -11.89 -1.51 -22.27
N ASP A 74 -10.84 -1.92 -21.55
CA ASP A 74 -9.53 -1.24 -21.59
C ASP A 74 -8.91 -1.27 -22.99
N LEU A 75 -9.02 -2.41 -23.67
CA LEU A 75 -8.54 -2.56 -25.05
C LEU A 75 -9.37 -1.69 -26.00
N ARG A 76 -10.70 -1.64 -25.83
CA ARG A 76 -11.57 -0.72 -26.59
C ARG A 76 -11.20 0.74 -26.34
N GLU A 77 -10.97 1.14 -25.09
CA GLU A 77 -10.57 2.51 -24.74
C GLU A 77 -9.21 2.86 -25.36
N ALA A 78 -8.20 1.99 -25.20
CA ALA A 78 -6.89 2.18 -25.81
C ALA A 78 -6.99 2.24 -27.35
N GLY A 79 -7.85 1.41 -27.95
CA GLY A 79 -8.13 1.45 -29.39
C GLY A 79 -8.83 2.74 -29.83
N MET A 80 -9.76 3.27 -29.04
CA MET A 80 -10.40 4.57 -29.30
C MET A 80 -9.42 5.73 -29.18
N GLN A 81 -8.60 5.76 -28.11
CA GLN A 81 -7.53 6.74 -27.93
C GLN A 81 -6.54 6.68 -29.08
N TRP A 82 -6.09 5.49 -29.46
CA TRP A 82 -5.20 5.29 -30.60
C TRP A 82 -5.83 5.81 -31.90
N LYS A 83 -7.09 5.45 -32.20
CA LYS A 83 -7.81 5.98 -33.37
C LYS A 83 -7.93 7.51 -33.33
N GLN A 84 -8.23 8.10 -32.17
CA GLN A 84 -8.32 9.54 -32.00
C GLN A 84 -6.97 10.23 -32.28
N GLN A 85 -5.86 9.66 -31.79
CA GLN A 85 -4.52 10.17 -32.07
C GLN A 85 -4.08 9.92 -33.52
N LEU A 86 -4.66 8.93 -34.20
CA LEU A 86 -4.39 8.64 -35.62
C LEU A 86 -5.10 9.63 -36.56
N GLN A 87 -6.26 10.18 -36.16
CA GLN A 87 -7.07 11.07 -37.02
C GLN A 87 -6.31 12.32 -37.54
N PRO A 88 -5.53 13.06 -36.73
CA PRO A 88 -4.73 14.18 -37.24
C PRO A 88 -3.74 13.77 -38.34
N PHE A 89 -3.21 12.55 -38.28
CA PHE A 89 -2.29 12.00 -39.29
C PHE A 89 -3.02 11.62 -40.58
N LEU A 90 -4.29 11.20 -40.48
CA LEU A 90 -5.16 10.94 -41.63
C LEU A 90 -5.53 12.25 -42.37
N ALA A 91 -5.67 13.35 -41.63
CA ALA A 91 -6.07 14.64 -42.18
C ALA A 91 -4.88 15.48 -42.71
N SER A 92 -3.66 15.27 -42.20
CA SER A 92 -2.52 16.17 -42.45
C SER A 92 -1.61 15.66 -43.58
N LYS A 93 -1.23 16.55 -44.51
CA LYS A 93 -0.21 16.29 -45.55
C LYS A 93 1.23 16.25 -45.00
N HIS A 94 1.45 16.86 -43.83
CA HIS A 94 2.74 16.90 -43.15
C HIS A 94 2.55 16.48 -41.70
N ILE A 95 3.30 15.47 -41.28
CA ILE A 95 3.30 14.99 -39.90
C ILE A 95 4.37 15.78 -39.15
N ALA A 96 3.95 16.61 -38.23
CA ALA A 96 4.88 17.29 -37.34
C ALA A 96 5.36 16.31 -36.25
N LEU A 97 6.63 16.41 -35.87
CA LEU A 97 7.29 15.47 -34.96
C LEU A 97 6.66 15.48 -33.55
N ASP A 98 6.12 16.63 -33.13
CA ASP A 98 5.38 16.82 -31.89
C ASP A 98 4.06 16.04 -31.85
N GLN A 99 3.44 15.79 -33.01
CA GLN A 99 2.24 14.95 -33.13
C GLN A 99 2.58 13.45 -33.03
N ALA A 100 3.79 13.04 -33.44
CA ALA A 100 4.23 11.64 -33.44
C ALA A 100 4.35 11.03 -32.03
N GLY A 101 4.72 11.81 -31.03
CA GLY A 101 4.89 11.35 -29.64
C GLY A 101 3.62 10.78 -29.02
N PRO A 102 2.49 11.53 -28.99
CA PRO A 102 1.20 11.05 -28.49
C PRO A 102 0.71 9.77 -29.20
N LEU A 103 0.85 9.68 -30.53
CA LEU A 103 0.49 8.48 -31.28
C LEU A 103 1.36 7.27 -30.91
N ALA A 104 2.68 7.46 -30.76
CA ALA A 104 3.59 6.41 -30.34
C ALA A 104 3.25 5.88 -28.95
N LEU A 105 2.94 6.75 -28.00
CA LEU A 105 2.50 6.37 -26.65
C LEU A 105 1.17 5.61 -26.66
N ALA A 106 0.19 6.08 -27.44
CA ALA A 106 -1.09 5.39 -27.59
C ALA A 106 -0.92 4.01 -28.22
N THR A 107 -0.05 3.89 -29.23
CA THR A 107 0.28 2.62 -29.90
C THR A 107 0.95 1.65 -28.93
N ALA A 108 1.95 2.10 -28.17
CA ALA A 108 2.64 1.31 -27.16
C ALA A 108 1.69 0.78 -26.08
N LYS A 109 0.78 1.63 -25.58
CA LYS A 109 -0.25 1.24 -24.60
C LYS A 109 -1.16 0.14 -25.16
N MET A 110 -1.66 0.33 -26.38
CA MET A 110 -2.52 -0.65 -27.06
C MET A 110 -1.82 -2.01 -27.22
N LEU A 111 -0.60 -2.01 -27.74
CA LEU A 111 0.18 -3.23 -27.99
C LEU A 111 0.50 -3.98 -26.69
N ARG A 112 0.87 -3.25 -25.63
CA ARG A 112 1.13 -3.85 -24.32
C ARG A 112 -0.12 -4.53 -23.76
N LEU A 113 -1.29 -3.89 -23.87
CA LEU A 113 -2.55 -4.49 -23.43
C LEU A 113 -2.93 -5.73 -24.26
N MET A 114 -2.66 -5.71 -25.57
CA MET A 114 -2.89 -6.87 -26.43
C MET A 114 -1.98 -8.05 -26.07
N ASP A 115 -0.69 -7.80 -25.87
CA ASP A 115 0.29 -8.83 -25.47
C ASP A 115 -0.08 -9.44 -24.11
N MET A 116 -0.49 -8.60 -23.15
CA MET A 116 -1.02 -9.08 -21.85
C MET A 116 -2.27 -9.97 -22.03
N GLY A 117 -3.17 -9.63 -22.95
CA GLY A 117 -4.36 -10.42 -23.26
C GLY A 117 -4.01 -11.78 -23.90
N TYR A 118 -3.09 -11.80 -24.86
CA TYR A 118 -2.64 -13.04 -25.50
C TYR A 118 -1.89 -13.96 -24.51
N ASP A 119 -1.01 -13.39 -23.68
CA ASP A 119 -0.36 -14.13 -22.60
C ASP A 119 -1.38 -14.75 -21.64
N GLN A 120 -2.48 -14.06 -21.32
CA GLN A 120 -3.53 -14.60 -20.45
C GLN A 120 -4.21 -15.82 -21.09
N LEU A 121 -4.51 -15.76 -22.38
CA LEU A 121 -5.10 -16.89 -23.12
C LEU A 121 -4.16 -18.07 -23.23
N ASP A 122 -2.87 -17.84 -23.48
CA ASP A 122 -1.89 -18.91 -23.61
C ASP A 122 -1.61 -19.58 -22.26
N ASN A 123 -1.53 -18.80 -21.18
CA ASN A 123 -1.45 -19.34 -19.82
C ASN A 123 -2.69 -20.17 -19.45
N ALA A 124 -3.89 -19.75 -19.88
CA ALA A 124 -5.12 -20.50 -19.69
C ALA A 124 -5.13 -21.82 -20.49
N LYS A 125 -4.67 -21.81 -21.75
CA LYS A 125 -4.61 -23.00 -22.62
C LYS A 125 -3.57 -24.03 -22.17
N GLN A 126 -2.40 -23.58 -21.73
CA GLN A 126 -1.30 -24.48 -21.36
C GLN A 126 -1.53 -25.21 -20.03
N GLY A 127 -2.63 -24.95 -19.32
CA GLY A 127 -2.82 -25.46 -17.96
C GLY A 127 -1.76 -24.98 -16.96
N ARG A 128 -0.82 -24.13 -17.40
CA ARG A 128 0.18 -23.43 -16.57
C ARG A 128 -0.45 -22.36 -15.70
N ALA A 129 -1.66 -21.93 -16.04
CA ALA A 129 -2.62 -21.51 -15.03
C ALA A 129 -3.04 -22.72 -14.16
N THR A 130 -2.09 -23.32 -13.44
CA THR A 130 -2.40 -23.71 -12.07
C THR A 130 -2.64 -22.36 -11.41
N ALA A 131 -3.86 -21.83 -11.54
CA ALA A 131 -4.25 -20.60 -10.89
C ALA A 131 -3.85 -20.82 -9.44
N THR A 132 -2.75 -20.18 -9.02
CA THR A 132 -2.42 -20.14 -7.61
C THR A 132 -3.64 -19.44 -7.06
N ARG A 133 -4.57 -20.20 -6.47
CA ARG A 133 -5.75 -19.57 -5.89
C ARG A 133 -5.24 -18.77 -4.72
N THR A 134 -5.98 -17.74 -4.38
CA THR A 134 -5.73 -17.03 -3.13
C THR A 134 -5.73 -18.03 -1.98
N GLN A 135 -4.61 -18.09 -1.28
CA GLN A 135 -4.41 -18.95 -0.12
C GLN A 135 -4.21 -18.08 1.09
N VAL A 136 -4.76 -18.53 2.22
CA VAL A 136 -4.58 -17.88 3.52
C VAL A 136 -3.95 -18.89 4.45
N ASN A 137 -2.69 -18.67 4.80
CA ASN A 137 -1.97 -19.49 5.77
C ASN A 137 -1.57 -18.62 6.96
N GLY A 138 -2.18 -18.86 8.14
CA GLY A 138 -1.94 -17.99 9.29
C GLY A 138 -2.34 -16.54 9.01
N THR A 139 -1.34 -15.66 9.04
CA THR A 139 -1.37 -14.22 8.73
C THR A 139 -0.95 -13.91 7.28
N VAL A 140 -0.51 -14.91 6.52
CA VAL A 140 -0.04 -14.74 5.15
C VAL A 140 -1.20 -14.91 4.16
N VAL A 141 -1.35 -13.92 3.28
CA VAL A 141 -2.23 -13.95 2.11
C VAL A 141 -1.38 -14.08 0.87
N THR A 142 -1.55 -15.16 0.13
CA THR A 142 -0.92 -15.34 -1.19
C THR A 142 -1.80 -14.65 -2.23
N VAL A 143 -1.30 -13.58 -2.83
CA VAL A 143 -1.95 -12.82 -3.91
C VAL A 143 -1.45 -13.37 -5.26
N PRO A 144 -2.33 -14.03 -6.04
CA PRO A 144 -1.92 -14.66 -7.29
C PRO A 144 -1.36 -13.67 -8.32
N PRO A 145 -0.57 -14.14 -9.31
CA PRO A 145 -0.20 -13.31 -10.45
C PRO A 145 -1.42 -12.70 -11.13
N ARG A 146 -1.28 -11.45 -11.60
CA ARG A 146 -2.31 -10.77 -12.42
C ARG A 146 -3.73 -10.79 -11.81
N SER A 147 -3.85 -10.75 -10.49
CA SER A 147 -5.15 -10.79 -9.79
C SER A 147 -5.32 -9.62 -8.82
N THR A 148 -6.55 -9.48 -8.31
CA THR A 148 -6.85 -8.60 -7.18
C THR A 148 -7.51 -9.42 -6.08
N VAL A 149 -7.00 -9.29 -4.87
CA VAL A 149 -7.51 -9.96 -3.67
C VAL A 149 -7.99 -8.90 -2.70
N GLU A 150 -9.19 -9.08 -2.16
CA GLU A 150 -9.77 -8.21 -1.14
C GLU A 150 -10.07 -9.03 0.11
N PHE A 151 -9.63 -8.54 1.26
CA PHE A 151 -9.87 -9.18 2.54
C PHE A 151 -10.08 -8.16 3.66
N SER A 152 -10.79 -8.60 4.70
CA SER A 152 -10.96 -7.83 5.92
C SER A 152 -10.46 -8.63 7.12
N GLN A 153 -10.02 -7.91 8.15
CA GLN A 153 -9.50 -8.53 9.35
C GLN A 153 -9.74 -7.66 10.57
N ARG A 154 -9.86 -8.31 11.72
CA ARG A 154 -9.79 -7.62 13.01
C ARG A 154 -8.41 -6.97 13.20
N GLY A 155 -8.44 -5.70 13.57
CA GLY A 155 -7.30 -4.92 13.97
C GLY A 155 -7.16 -4.78 15.48
N TYR A 156 -5.98 -4.34 15.92
CA TYR A 156 -5.67 -4.02 17.31
C TYR A 156 -5.12 -2.59 17.39
N CYS A 157 -5.57 -1.84 18.40
CA CYS A 157 -5.06 -0.49 18.68
C CYS A 157 -3.57 -0.55 19.04
N LEU A 158 -2.74 0.33 18.47
CA LEU A 158 -1.30 0.38 18.75
C LEU A 158 -0.88 1.55 19.64
N ASP A 159 -1.78 2.51 19.89
CA ASP A 159 -1.48 3.79 20.55
C ASP A 159 -2.52 4.11 21.62
N ALA A 160 -2.38 3.57 22.83
CA ALA A 160 -3.37 3.65 23.91
C ALA A 160 -3.91 5.07 24.25
N SER A 161 -3.24 6.15 23.82
CA SER A 161 -3.64 7.54 24.04
C SER A 161 -4.47 8.18 22.92
N LEU A 162 -4.68 7.50 21.79
CA LEU A 162 -5.38 8.07 20.62
C LEU A 162 -6.78 7.48 20.46
N PRO A 163 -7.76 8.23 19.91
CA PRO A 163 -9.08 7.68 19.61
C PRO A 163 -9.00 6.64 18.48
N ALA A 164 -9.88 5.65 18.52
CA ALA A 164 -9.98 4.64 17.48
C ALA A 164 -10.43 5.25 16.14
N PRO A 165 -9.94 4.74 15.00
CA PRO A 165 -10.33 5.24 13.68
C PRO A 165 -11.81 4.98 13.41
N SER A 166 -12.41 5.90 12.64
CA SER A 166 -13.81 5.79 12.25
C SER A 166 -14.01 4.85 11.05
N SER A 167 -15.27 4.53 10.73
CA SER A 167 -15.58 3.91 9.43
C SER A 167 -15.14 4.84 8.28
N ARG A 168 -14.74 4.23 7.16
CA ARG A 168 -14.16 4.86 5.97
C ARG A 168 -12.83 5.57 6.18
N GLU A 169 -12.18 5.39 7.34
CA GLU A 169 -10.82 5.90 7.55
C GLU A 169 -9.90 5.38 6.46
N LYS A 170 -9.07 6.27 5.91
CA LYS A 170 -8.05 5.94 4.93
C LYS A 170 -6.75 5.62 5.63
N PHE A 171 -6.10 4.54 5.22
CA PHE A 171 -4.87 4.08 5.85
C PHE A 171 -3.76 3.83 4.84
N VAL A 172 -2.57 4.30 5.19
CA VAL A 172 -1.32 3.88 4.56
C VAL A 172 -0.86 2.60 5.26
N LEU A 173 -0.42 1.61 4.50
CA LEU A 173 0.24 0.43 5.06
C LEU A 173 1.72 0.72 5.29
N ARG A 174 2.19 0.53 6.52
CA ARG A 174 3.61 0.69 6.88
C ARG A 174 4.14 -0.56 7.54
N LYS A 175 5.45 -0.77 7.41
CA LYS A 175 6.14 -1.90 8.05
C LYS A 175 6.23 -1.69 9.55
N VAL A 176 5.96 -2.76 10.31
CA VAL A 176 5.93 -2.73 11.78
C VAL A 176 7.29 -2.43 12.41
N ASP A 177 8.40 -2.67 11.71
CA ASP A 177 9.76 -2.30 12.16
C ASP A 177 9.97 -0.79 12.38
N GLN A 178 9.11 0.04 11.81
CA GLN A 178 9.08 1.49 12.06
C GLN A 178 8.45 1.84 13.42
N LEU A 179 7.75 0.89 14.05
CA LEU A 179 6.90 1.11 15.20
C LEU A 179 7.27 0.26 16.42
N ILE A 180 7.63 -1.00 16.20
CA ILE A 180 8.02 -1.95 17.23
C ILE A 180 9.55 -2.06 17.20
N PRO A 181 10.23 -1.92 18.35
CA PRO A 181 11.68 -2.09 18.41
C PRO A 181 12.13 -3.44 17.86
N GLU A 182 13.24 -3.44 17.12
CA GLU A 182 13.76 -4.62 16.42
C GLU A 182 13.87 -5.88 17.31
N PRO A 183 14.36 -5.80 18.56
CA PRO A 183 14.41 -6.96 19.45
C PRO A 183 13.04 -7.55 19.80
N LEU A 184 11.98 -6.75 19.77
CA LEU A 184 10.62 -7.16 20.10
C LEU A 184 9.82 -7.63 18.89
N LEU A 185 10.29 -7.40 17.66
CA LEU A 185 9.59 -7.79 16.44
C LEU A 185 9.26 -9.29 16.38
N PRO A 186 10.16 -10.22 16.75
CA PRO A 186 9.83 -11.64 16.72
C PRO A 186 8.70 -12.01 17.69
N VAL A 187 8.71 -11.43 18.90
CA VAL A 187 7.66 -11.63 19.92
C VAL A 187 6.32 -11.06 19.42
N TYR A 188 6.33 -9.84 18.88
CA TYR A 188 5.14 -9.23 18.28
C TYR A 188 4.55 -10.11 17.17
N ARG A 189 5.36 -10.52 16.20
CA ARG A 189 4.94 -11.37 15.07
C ARG A 189 4.42 -12.73 15.55
N GLY A 190 5.09 -13.31 16.54
CA GLY A 190 4.70 -14.57 17.17
C GLY A 190 3.33 -14.49 17.83
N LEU A 191 3.04 -13.39 18.53
CA LEU A 191 1.75 -13.19 19.19
C LEU A 191 0.60 -13.09 18.19
N TYR A 192 0.79 -12.39 17.07
CA TYR A 192 -0.21 -12.32 15.99
C TYR A 192 -0.49 -13.70 15.37
N ALA A 193 0.55 -14.50 15.15
CA ALA A 193 0.39 -15.86 14.65
C ALA A 193 -0.35 -16.74 15.69
N LEU A 194 0.10 -16.71 16.95
CA LEU A 194 -0.46 -17.52 18.03
C LEU A 194 -1.91 -17.15 18.37
N ALA A 195 -2.29 -15.87 18.28
CA ALA A 195 -3.66 -15.40 18.54
C ALA A 195 -4.70 -16.02 17.60
N LYS A 196 -4.29 -16.50 16.42
CA LYS A 196 -5.18 -17.24 15.50
C LYS A 196 -5.59 -18.59 16.07
N GLU A 197 -4.74 -19.22 16.87
CA GLU A 197 -4.92 -20.60 17.34
C GLU A 197 -5.30 -20.64 18.83
N ASP A 198 -4.73 -19.75 19.63
CA ASP A 198 -4.93 -19.68 21.08
C ASP A 198 -5.97 -18.60 21.45
N ARG A 199 -7.09 -19.03 22.03
CA ARG A 199 -8.19 -18.14 22.44
C ARG A 199 -7.80 -17.20 23.59
N ASP A 200 -6.94 -17.63 24.50
CA ASP A 200 -6.51 -16.82 25.64
C ASP A 200 -5.57 -15.70 25.17
N VAL A 201 -4.64 -16.02 24.27
CA VAL A 201 -3.79 -15.02 23.62
C VAL A 201 -4.66 -14.05 22.82
N ARG A 202 -5.63 -14.54 22.06
CA ARG A 202 -6.55 -13.69 21.28
C ARG A 202 -7.34 -12.69 22.14
N ARG A 203 -7.82 -13.12 23.31
CA ARG A 203 -8.56 -12.26 24.26
C ARG A 203 -7.66 -11.19 24.88
N THR A 204 -6.39 -11.53 25.13
CA THR A 204 -5.41 -10.66 25.80
C THR A 204 -4.58 -9.84 24.81
N MET A 205 -4.76 -10.05 23.50
CA MET A 205 -3.90 -9.51 22.45
C MET A 205 -3.79 -7.99 22.48
N GLN A 206 -4.90 -7.29 22.75
CA GLN A 206 -4.90 -5.83 22.85
C GLN A 206 -3.98 -5.32 23.97
N TYR A 207 -3.98 -6.00 25.12
CA TYR A 207 -3.10 -5.69 26.24
C TYR A 207 -1.63 -5.96 25.86
N LEU A 208 -1.35 -7.14 25.31
CA LEU A 208 0.01 -7.56 24.97
C LEU A 208 0.66 -6.63 23.95
N VAL A 209 -0.10 -6.18 22.95
CA VAL A 209 0.40 -5.24 21.95
C VAL A 209 0.73 -3.87 22.57
N TRP A 210 -0.11 -3.35 23.47
CA TRP A 210 0.22 -2.12 24.19
C TRP A 210 1.41 -2.29 25.15
N ALA A 211 1.53 -3.44 25.82
CA ALA A 211 2.70 -3.74 26.64
C ALA A 211 3.99 -3.75 25.82
N LEU A 212 3.98 -4.31 24.60
CA LEU A 212 5.11 -4.25 23.67
C LEU A 212 5.41 -2.83 23.20
N ARG A 213 4.39 -2.03 22.90
CA ARG A 213 4.54 -0.63 22.47
C ARG A 213 5.08 0.28 23.56
N GLU A 214 4.75 0.00 24.81
CA GLU A 214 5.21 0.74 25.98
C GLU A 214 6.50 0.15 26.60
N ALA A 215 7.08 -0.88 25.99
CA ALA A 215 8.30 -1.50 26.51
C ALA A 215 9.46 -0.49 26.58
N GLY A 216 10.18 -0.49 27.69
CA GLY A 216 11.22 0.51 27.97
C GLY A 216 10.71 1.82 28.57
N THR A 217 9.42 1.91 28.90
CA THR A 217 8.81 3.08 29.54
C THR A 217 8.10 2.71 30.84
N GLN A 218 7.71 3.71 31.62
CA GLN A 218 6.84 3.53 32.80
C GLN A 218 5.34 3.43 32.43
N GLY A 219 5.03 3.03 31.19
CA GLY A 219 3.66 2.87 30.70
C GLY A 219 2.87 1.83 31.48
N LYS A 220 1.56 2.07 31.62
CA LYS A 220 0.65 1.29 32.47
C LYS A 220 0.55 -0.18 32.04
N HIS A 221 0.68 -0.49 30.76
CA HIS A 221 0.60 -1.85 30.23
C HIS A 221 1.93 -2.58 30.41
N ALA A 222 3.05 -1.94 30.04
CA ALA A 222 4.36 -2.57 30.18
C ALA A 222 4.73 -2.84 31.64
N LYS A 223 4.32 -1.96 32.57
CA LYS A 223 4.57 -2.13 34.01
C LYS A 223 3.74 -3.23 34.66
N ALA A 224 2.55 -3.52 34.14
CA ALA A 224 1.59 -4.47 34.74
C ALA A 224 1.66 -5.88 34.11
N VAL A 225 2.71 -6.18 33.34
CA VAL A 225 2.89 -7.49 32.69
C VAL A 225 3.05 -8.59 33.75
N SER A 226 1.98 -9.36 33.96
CA SER A 226 1.99 -10.55 34.81
C SER A 226 2.75 -11.74 34.23
N LYS A 227 3.03 -12.74 35.08
CA LYS A 227 3.61 -14.04 34.67
C LYS A 227 2.83 -14.70 33.53
N ARG A 228 1.49 -14.65 33.55
CA ARG A 228 0.65 -15.22 32.48
C ARG A 228 0.91 -14.56 31.12
N HIS A 229 1.15 -13.25 31.09
CA HIS A 229 1.50 -12.56 29.84
C HIS A 229 2.90 -12.94 29.35
N LEU A 230 3.86 -13.08 30.26
CA LEU A 230 5.20 -13.57 29.93
C LEU A 230 5.11 -15.00 29.36
N ASP A 231 4.32 -15.88 29.96
CA ASP A 231 4.08 -17.24 29.43
C ASP A 231 3.44 -17.21 28.03
N MET A 232 2.58 -16.23 27.73
CA MET A 232 2.06 -16.02 26.37
C MET A 232 3.16 -15.59 25.39
N MET A 233 4.06 -14.69 25.80
CA MET A 233 5.19 -14.24 24.97
C MET A 233 6.19 -15.37 24.71
N ALA A 234 6.50 -16.18 25.73
CA ALA A 234 7.38 -17.35 25.59
C ALA A 234 6.81 -18.45 24.68
N ARG A 235 5.47 -18.60 24.64
CA ARG A 235 4.81 -19.52 23.69
C ARG A 235 4.76 -18.95 22.26
N ALA A 236 4.69 -17.63 22.13
CA ALA A 236 4.66 -16.95 20.84
C ALA A 236 6.01 -16.96 20.12
N TYR A 237 7.11 -16.88 20.88
CA TYR A 237 8.47 -16.88 20.35
C TYR A 237 9.44 -17.51 21.36
N PRO A 238 10.43 -18.32 20.94
CA PRO A 238 11.43 -18.88 21.85
C PRO A 238 12.09 -17.81 22.71
N ASP A 239 12.10 -18.01 24.02
CA ASP A 239 12.58 -17.04 25.02
C ASP A 239 11.89 -15.66 24.95
N GLY A 240 10.68 -15.56 24.39
CA GLY A 240 9.99 -14.29 24.18
C GLY A 240 9.70 -13.49 25.46
N ASP A 241 9.49 -14.18 26.59
CA ASP A 241 9.41 -13.55 27.91
C ASP A 241 10.72 -12.84 28.30
N ARG A 242 11.85 -13.52 28.11
CA ARG A 242 13.19 -12.99 28.40
C ARG A 242 13.54 -11.84 27.47
N VAL A 243 13.23 -11.98 26.18
CA VAL A 243 13.44 -10.92 25.18
C VAL A 243 12.69 -9.65 25.58
N PHE A 244 11.41 -9.77 25.94
CA PHE A 244 10.63 -8.62 26.42
C PHE A 244 11.23 -7.99 27.67
N MET A 245 11.49 -8.80 28.71
CA MET A 245 12.00 -8.29 29.99
C MET A 245 13.38 -7.65 29.85
N GLN A 246 14.27 -8.26 29.08
CA GLN A 246 15.60 -7.74 28.83
C GLN A 246 15.53 -6.39 28.13
N TYR A 247 14.76 -6.28 27.03
CA TYR A 247 14.59 -5.01 26.32
C TYR A 247 13.98 -3.95 27.24
N HIS A 248 12.88 -4.27 27.94
CA HIS A 248 12.18 -3.34 28.80
C HIS A 248 13.09 -2.80 29.91
N MET A 249 13.86 -3.66 30.57
CA MET A 249 14.77 -3.24 31.64
C MET A 249 15.95 -2.43 31.09
N GLN A 250 16.56 -2.85 29.99
CA GLN A 250 17.68 -2.12 29.38
C GLN A 250 17.29 -0.71 28.95
N GLU A 251 16.11 -0.51 28.38
CA GLU A 251 15.63 0.81 27.96
C GLU A 251 15.21 1.69 29.16
N LEU A 252 14.63 1.10 30.21
CA LEU A 252 14.39 1.81 31.47
C LEU A 252 15.69 2.29 32.11
N GLU A 253 16.75 1.49 32.08
CA GLU A 253 18.08 1.86 32.57
C GLU A 253 18.67 3.04 31.80
N LYS A 254 18.52 3.06 30.47
CA LYS A 254 19.00 4.16 29.61
C LYS A 254 18.28 5.48 29.86
N THR A 255 17.01 5.43 30.25
CA THR A 255 16.19 6.61 30.50
C THR A 255 16.23 7.09 31.96
N ALA A 256 16.85 6.31 32.85
CA ALA A 256 17.06 6.66 34.25
C ALA A 256 18.39 7.43 34.45
N ASN A 257 18.33 8.77 34.49
CA ASN A 257 19.37 9.62 35.11
C ASN A 257 19.54 9.25 36.63
N PRO A 258 20.58 9.70 37.38
CA PRO A 258 21.39 8.96 38.37
C PRO A 258 20.69 8.19 39.53
N LEU A 259 19.36 8.23 39.62
CA LEU A 259 18.55 7.16 40.21
C LEU A 259 18.77 5.79 39.54
N GLY A 260 19.28 5.74 38.31
CA GLY A 260 19.70 4.51 37.64
C GLY A 260 20.75 3.71 38.44
N ASP A 261 21.64 4.38 39.19
CA ASP A 261 22.60 3.71 40.07
C ASP A 261 21.94 3.12 41.34
N VAL A 262 20.82 3.69 41.79
CA VAL A 262 20.00 3.13 42.88
C VAL A 262 19.22 1.91 42.40
N LEU A 263 18.72 1.92 41.16
CA LEU A 263 18.10 0.73 40.55
C LEU A 263 19.13 -0.37 40.29
N ARG A 264 20.37 -0.04 39.92
CA ARG A 264 21.49 -0.99 39.77
C ARG A 264 21.87 -1.65 41.10
N ALA A 265 21.72 -0.95 42.23
CA ALA A 265 21.85 -1.53 43.57
C ALA A 265 20.67 -2.43 43.98
N LEU A 266 19.54 -2.34 43.26
CA LEU A 266 18.33 -3.12 43.51
C LEU A 266 18.19 -4.31 42.54
N THR A 267 18.78 -4.29 41.33
CA THR A 267 18.71 -5.36 40.31
C THR A 267 19.53 -6.60 40.61
N THR A 268 20.55 -6.50 41.46
CA THR A 268 21.31 -7.65 41.95
C THR A 268 21.53 -7.56 43.45
N VAL A 269 20.67 -8.19 44.24
CA VAL A 269 20.84 -8.25 45.69
C VAL A 269 21.59 -9.52 46.06
N LYS A 270 22.81 -9.37 46.59
CA LYS A 270 23.51 -10.48 47.26
C LYS A 270 22.90 -10.68 48.64
N ASN A 271 22.36 -11.86 48.91
CA ASN A 271 21.97 -12.20 50.28
C ASN A 271 23.22 -12.33 51.17
N ARG A 272 23.06 -12.40 52.50
CA ARG A 272 24.16 -12.59 53.46
C ARG A 272 24.97 -13.90 53.25
N ARG A 273 24.57 -14.78 52.33
CA ARG A 273 25.26 -16.03 51.95
C ARG A 273 25.94 -15.94 50.57
N GLY A 274 26.00 -14.74 49.96
CA GLY A 274 26.69 -14.51 48.68
C GLY A 274 25.91 -14.96 47.43
N GLN A 275 24.63 -15.33 47.56
CA GLN A 275 23.80 -15.69 46.41
C GLN A 275 23.25 -14.44 45.74
N GLU A 276 23.46 -14.32 44.42
CA GLU A 276 22.96 -13.22 43.59
C GLU A 276 21.49 -13.45 43.23
N PHE A 277 20.61 -12.52 43.61
CA PHE A 277 19.21 -12.48 43.15
C PHE A 277 19.07 -11.49 42.00
N ASN A 278 18.59 -11.94 40.85
CA ASN A 278 18.28 -11.08 39.71
C ASN A 278 16.85 -10.53 39.85
N LEU A 279 16.65 -9.21 39.70
CA LEU A 279 15.31 -8.61 39.76
C LEU A 279 14.32 -9.21 38.75
N ILE A 280 14.78 -9.83 37.66
CA ILE A 280 13.93 -10.58 36.73
C ILE A 280 13.16 -11.70 37.47
N ASP A 281 13.78 -12.35 38.46
CA ASP A 281 13.11 -13.32 39.32
C ASP A 281 12.17 -12.63 40.33
N GLY A 282 12.50 -11.42 40.77
CA GLY A 282 11.65 -10.56 41.58
C GLY A 282 10.36 -10.11 40.87
N PHE A 283 10.44 -9.76 39.58
CA PHE A 283 9.27 -9.47 38.74
C PHE A 283 8.43 -10.72 38.45
N ARG A 284 9.07 -11.88 38.25
CA ARG A 284 8.37 -13.17 38.12
C ARG A 284 7.62 -13.59 39.40
N ASN A 285 8.09 -13.12 40.56
CA ASN A 285 7.51 -13.37 41.88
C ASN A 285 6.66 -12.21 42.42
N ALA A 286 6.60 -11.06 41.72
CA ALA A 286 5.77 -9.93 42.08
C ALA A 286 4.32 -10.28 41.77
N GLU A 287 3.63 -10.64 42.84
CA GLU A 287 2.34 -11.29 42.92
C GLU A 287 1.16 -10.37 42.56
N SER A 288 1.21 -9.62 41.45
CA SER A 288 -0.03 -9.12 40.84
C SER A 288 -0.64 -10.24 39.98
N ASN A 289 -1.03 -11.32 40.66
CA ASN A 289 -1.63 -12.53 40.12
C ASN A 289 -3.09 -12.36 39.69
N ASP A 290 -3.54 -11.15 39.37
CA ASP A 290 -4.90 -10.93 38.89
C ASP A 290 -4.92 -10.61 37.38
N PRO A 291 -4.99 -11.63 36.51
CA PRO A 291 -5.27 -11.47 35.08
C PRO A 291 -6.51 -10.62 34.79
N GLN A 292 -7.49 -10.58 35.71
CA GLN A 292 -8.68 -9.75 35.54
C GLN A 292 -8.35 -8.26 35.67
N HIS A 293 -7.35 -7.89 36.47
CA HIS A 293 -6.90 -6.50 36.59
C HIS A 293 -6.24 -5.98 35.31
N ALA A 294 -5.36 -6.77 34.69
CA ALA A 294 -4.69 -6.39 33.45
C ALA A 294 -5.65 -6.38 32.25
N GLN A 295 -6.54 -7.38 32.16
CA GLN A 295 -7.60 -7.39 31.16
C GLN A 295 -8.55 -6.20 31.36
N GLY A 296 -8.95 -5.91 32.61
CA GLY A 296 -9.76 -4.74 32.94
C GLY A 296 -9.09 -3.42 32.57
N LEU A 297 -7.77 -3.32 32.69
CA LEU A 297 -7.02 -2.14 32.26
C LEU A 297 -7.05 -1.96 30.73
N ALA A 298 -6.91 -3.05 29.97
CA ALA A 298 -7.07 -3.00 28.52
C ALA A 298 -8.51 -2.70 28.10
N ASP A 299 -9.50 -3.32 28.72
CA ASP A 299 -10.92 -3.12 28.41
C ASP A 299 -11.36 -1.67 28.70
N ASN A 300 -10.93 -1.11 29.84
CA ASN A 300 -11.19 0.29 30.18
C ASN A 300 -10.53 1.24 29.16
N THR A 301 -9.26 1.02 28.84
CA THR A 301 -8.55 1.82 27.84
C THR A 301 -9.19 1.67 26.46
N LEU A 302 -9.64 0.46 26.08
CA LEU A 302 -10.30 0.21 24.81
C LEU A 302 -11.65 0.94 24.73
N ASN A 303 -12.40 1.00 25.83
CA ASN A 303 -13.63 1.78 25.93
C ASN A 303 -13.37 3.28 25.79
N GLU A 304 -12.32 3.80 26.42
CA GLU A 304 -11.92 5.22 26.30
C GLU A 304 -11.57 5.57 24.84
N VAL A 305 -10.71 4.77 24.19
CA VAL A 305 -10.27 5.07 22.82
C VAL A 305 -11.40 4.87 21.81
N THR A 306 -12.30 3.91 22.04
CA THR A 306 -13.45 3.65 21.15
C THR A 306 -14.50 4.76 21.23
N ASN A 307 -14.69 5.35 22.40
CA ASN A 307 -15.64 6.45 22.61
C ASN A 307 -15.00 7.84 22.40
N GLY A 308 -13.70 7.89 22.16
CA GLY A 308 -12.97 9.12 21.86
C GLY A 308 -13.42 9.77 20.55
N THR A 309 -13.46 11.11 20.52
CA THR A 309 -13.78 11.84 19.29
C THR A 309 -12.54 11.99 18.41
N VAL A 310 -12.68 11.64 17.13
CA VAL A 310 -11.59 11.84 16.16
C VAL A 310 -11.63 13.28 15.61
N PRO A 311 -10.52 14.04 15.70
CA PRO A 311 -10.47 15.39 15.17
C PRO A 311 -10.37 15.42 13.64
N GLY A 312 -11.06 16.39 13.02
CA GLY A 312 -10.96 16.70 11.59
C GLY A 312 -11.73 15.75 10.66
N ALA A 313 -11.93 16.17 9.41
CA ALA A 313 -12.51 15.34 8.37
C ALA A 313 -11.48 14.32 7.83
N ILE A 314 -11.97 13.21 7.27
CA ILE A 314 -11.11 12.24 6.57
C ILE A 314 -10.54 12.93 5.32
N PRO A 315 -9.22 12.92 5.10
CA PRO A 315 -8.62 13.61 3.97
C PRO A 315 -8.94 12.93 2.63
N GLU A 316 -9.05 13.73 1.57
CA GLU A 316 -9.20 13.27 0.18
C GLU A 316 -7.86 13.36 -0.56
N ASP A 317 -6.87 12.63 -0.05
CA ASP A 317 -5.44 12.75 -0.42
C ASP A 317 -4.80 11.44 -0.91
N ASP A 318 -5.62 10.44 -1.27
CA ASP A 318 -5.18 9.10 -1.71
C ASP A 318 -4.31 8.35 -0.68
N SER A 319 -4.35 8.75 0.60
CA SER A 319 -3.62 8.08 1.69
C SER A 319 -4.08 6.64 1.96
N ASP A 320 -5.19 6.20 1.37
CA ASP A 320 -5.62 4.81 1.38
C ASP A 320 -4.80 3.91 0.45
N TYR A 321 -3.97 4.45 -0.44
CA TYR A 321 -3.18 3.69 -1.39
C TYR A 321 -1.72 3.52 -0.95
N THR A 322 -1.14 2.34 -1.22
CA THR A 322 0.26 2.03 -0.86
C THR A 322 0.88 1.10 -1.90
N MET A 323 2.09 1.43 -2.38
CA MET A 323 2.91 0.48 -3.14
C MET A 323 3.61 -0.47 -2.17
N LEU A 324 3.37 -1.78 -2.32
CA LEU A 324 4.01 -2.81 -1.49
C LEU A 324 5.32 -3.31 -2.11
N ALA A 325 5.37 -3.38 -3.43
CA ALA A 325 6.52 -3.76 -4.25
C ALA A 325 6.28 -3.29 -5.70
N PRO A 326 7.29 -3.28 -6.60
CA PRO A 326 7.06 -2.97 -8.01
C PRO A 326 5.96 -3.84 -8.62
N GLY A 327 4.89 -3.21 -9.12
CA GLY A 327 3.72 -3.90 -9.68
C GLY A 327 2.74 -4.50 -8.67
N ILE A 328 2.96 -4.30 -7.36
CA ILE A 328 2.07 -4.72 -6.27
C ILE A 328 1.58 -3.49 -5.51
N ALA A 329 0.26 -3.26 -5.54
CA ALA A 329 -0.37 -2.11 -4.90
C ALA A 329 -1.44 -2.57 -3.90
N ALA A 330 -1.65 -1.80 -2.85
CA ALA A 330 -2.68 -2.02 -1.85
C ALA A 330 -3.56 -0.77 -1.67
N GLN A 331 -4.84 -0.99 -1.38
CA GLN A 331 -5.77 0.02 -0.90
C GLN A 331 -6.30 -0.43 0.47
N THR A 332 -6.24 0.43 1.48
CA THR A 332 -6.69 0.09 2.85
C THR A 332 -7.69 1.11 3.38
N VAL A 333 -8.90 0.63 3.67
CA VAL A 333 -10.01 1.47 4.15
C VAL A 333 -10.68 0.82 5.36
N GLY A 334 -11.02 1.61 6.37
CA GLY A 334 -11.77 1.14 7.54
C GLY A 334 -13.20 0.77 7.17
N LYS A 335 -13.60 -0.50 7.36
CA LYS A 335 -14.98 -0.93 7.15
C LYS A 335 -15.86 -0.52 8.34
N THR A 336 -15.41 -0.90 9.53
CA THR A 336 -16.00 -0.58 10.83
C THR A 336 -14.88 -0.27 11.82
N LEU A 337 -15.23 -0.03 13.08
CA LEU A 337 -14.28 0.16 14.16
C LEU A 337 -13.21 -0.95 14.17
N LEU A 338 -11.94 -0.56 14.07
CA LEU A 338 -10.77 -1.46 14.09
C LEU A 338 -10.86 -2.64 13.11
N THR A 339 -11.59 -2.48 12.00
CA THR A 339 -11.70 -3.53 10.97
C THR A 339 -11.29 -2.96 9.63
N PRO A 340 -9.97 -2.92 9.32
CA PRO A 340 -9.50 -2.54 8.00
C PRO A 340 -9.90 -3.58 6.94
N SER A 341 -10.29 -3.09 5.77
CA SER A 341 -10.43 -3.83 4.52
C SER A 341 -9.25 -3.49 3.64
N ILE A 342 -8.54 -4.50 3.15
CA ILE A 342 -7.34 -4.38 2.33
C ILE A 342 -7.61 -5.02 0.98
N THR A 343 -7.42 -4.25 -0.08
CA THR A 343 -7.45 -4.72 -1.47
C THR A 343 -6.04 -4.70 -2.01
N ILE A 344 -5.48 -5.85 -2.39
CA ILE A 344 -4.15 -5.96 -2.99
C ILE A 344 -4.29 -6.36 -4.45
N THR A 345 -3.66 -5.58 -5.32
CA THR A 345 -3.52 -5.86 -6.74
C THR A 345 -2.11 -6.32 -7.02
N ASN A 346 -1.99 -7.47 -7.71
CA ASN A 346 -0.75 -7.98 -8.25
C ASN A 346 -0.80 -7.90 -9.79
N THR A 347 0.07 -7.07 -10.37
CA THR A 347 0.20 -6.94 -11.84
C THR A 347 1.35 -7.76 -12.43
N THR A 348 2.13 -8.41 -11.58
CA THR A 348 3.30 -9.20 -11.98
C THR A 348 2.89 -10.61 -12.46
N ASP A 349 3.86 -11.34 -12.98
CA ASP A 349 3.76 -12.74 -13.41
C ASP A 349 4.03 -13.74 -12.27
N ARG A 350 4.31 -13.26 -11.05
CA ARG A 350 4.65 -14.09 -9.89
C ARG A 350 3.67 -13.88 -8.75
N PRO A 351 3.40 -14.90 -7.91
CA PRO A 351 2.60 -14.71 -6.71
C PRO A 351 3.32 -13.78 -5.74
N PHE A 352 2.54 -13.02 -4.96
CA PHE A 352 3.05 -12.15 -3.92
C PHE A 352 2.51 -12.61 -2.57
N GLU A 353 3.40 -12.75 -1.59
CA GLU A 353 3.01 -13.10 -0.21
C GLU A 353 2.90 -11.83 0.64
N PHE A 354 1.69 -11.56 1.10
CA PHE A 354 1.42 -10.47 2.03
C PHE A 354 1.22 -11.02 3.43
N ASP A 355 2.19 -10.82 4.31
CA ASP A 355 2.07 -11.20 5.72
C ASP A 355 1.50 -10.04 6.55
N THR A 356 0.27 -10.18 7.06
CA THR A 356 -0.43 -9.08 7.72
C THR A 356 0.30 -8.57 8.96
N LYS A 357 0.97 -9.46 9.71
CA LYS A 357 1.73 -9.10 10.92
C LYS A 357 2.98 -8.25 10.65
N ASP A 358 3.42 -8.16 9.39
CA ASP A 358 4.54 -7.29 9.01
C ASP A 358 4.12 -5.83 8.81
N TYR A 359 2.82 -5.55 8.79
CA TYR A 359 2.29 -4.24 8.50
C TYR A 359 1.35 -3.74 9.60
N TYR A 360 1.27 -2.41 9.70
CA TYR A 360 0.20 -1.72 10.41
C TYR A 360 -0.45 -0.70 9.47
N ALA A 361 -1.71 -0.40 9.75
CA ALA A 361 -2.47 0.61 9.03
C ALA A 361 -2.41 1.94 9.79
N GLU A 362 -1.98 3.00 9.11
CA GLU A 362 -1.84 4.35 9.67
C GLU A 362 -2.69 5.37 8.92
N SER A 363 -3.59 6.04 9.65
CA SER A 363 -4.31 7.20 9.13
C SER A 363 -3.47 8.46 9.24
N GLN A 364 -3.65 9.40 8.33
CA GLN A 364 -3.08 10.76 8.40
C GLN A 364 -3.71 11.60 9.53
N ARG A 365 -4.86 11.21 10.07
CA ARG A 365 -5.51 11.87 11.21
C ARG A 365 -4.92 11.38 12.53
N GLN A 366 -5.15 12.15 13.60
CA GLN A 366 -4.78 11.82 14.98
C GLN A 366 -5.66 10.72 15.56
N THR A 367 -5.49 9.50 15.04
CA THR A 367 -6.18 8.26 15.44
C THR A 367 -5.20 7.13 15.68
N GLN A 368 -5.67 6.08 16.35
CA GLN A 368 -4.93 4.83 16.55
C GLN A 368 -4.32 4.32 15.25
N ARG A 369 -3.02 4.01 15.27
CA ARG A 369 -2.48 3.03 14.31
C ARG A 369 -3.09 1.67 14.62
N VAL A 370 -3.33 0.89 13.57
CA VAL A 370 -4.04 -0.39 13.68
C VAL A 370 -3.10 -1.52 13.26
N GLY A 371 -2.74 -2.37 14.22
CA GLY A 371 -2.00 -3.61 13.95
C GLY A 371 -2.92 -4.66 13.35
N LEU A 372 -2.43 -5.37 12.36
CA LEU A 372 -3.25 -6.17 11.45
C LEU A 372 -3.29 -7.65 11.88
N GLY A 373 -4.48 -8.13 12.26
CA GLY A 373 -4.72 -9.53 12.61
C GLY A 373 -4.65 -10.49 11.42
N ALA A 374 -4.97 -11.75 11.66
CA ALA A 374 -5.17 -12.71 10.58
C ALA A 374 -6.44 -12.36 9.78
N PRO A 375 -6.47 -12.59 8.45
CA PRO A 375 -7.65 -12.36 7.62
C PRO A 375 -8.87 -13.18 8.07
N ASP A 376 -10.03 -12.52 8.19
CA ASP A 376 -11.31 -13.17 8.57
C ASP A 376 -12.07 -13.68 7.35
N SER A 377 -12.00 -12.94 6.23
CA SER A 377 -12.62 -13.30 4.96
C SER A 377 -11.76 -12.83 3.82
N VAL A 378 -11.59 -13.67 2.80
CA VAL A 378 -10.80 -13.34 1.61
C VAL A 378 -11.63 -13.63 0.38
N SER A 379 -11.68 -12.65 -0.52
CA SER A 379 -12.32 -12.74 -1.82
C SER A 379 -11.29 -12.49 -2.90
N GLU A 380 -11.28 -13.36 -3.91
CA GLU A 380 -10.42 -13.20 -5.07
C GLU A 380 -11.26 -12.72 -6.25
N ARG A 381 -10.77 -11.69 -6.91
CA ARG A 381 -11.21 -11.33 -8.26
C ARG A 381 -10.07 -11.64 -9.21
N THR A 382 -10.15 -12.82 -9.83
CA THR A 382 -9.28 -13.17 -10.94
C THR A 382 -9.66 -12.30 -12.13
N ARG A 383 -8.69 -11.68 -12.80
CA ARG A 383 -8.97 -10.93 -14.02
C ARG A 383 -9.44 -11.91 -15.10
N MET A 384 -10.70 -11.77 -15.55
CA MET A 384 -11.10 -12.40 -16.80
C MET A 384 -10.44 -11.60 -17.93
N GLY A 385 -9.51 -12.25 -18.62
CA GLY A 385 -8.88 -11.69 -19.81
C GLY A 385 -9.88 -11.52 -20.95
N PRO A 386 -9.50 -10.76 -22.00
CA PRO A 386 -10.30 -10.65 -23.21
C PRO A 386 -10.39 -12.03 -23.88
N SER A 387 -11.52 -12.32 -24.54
CA SER A 387 -11.64 -13.55 -25.32
C SER A 387 -10.65 -13.54 -26.49
N LYS A 388 -10.29 -14.74 -26.96
CA LYS A 388 -9.43 -14.88 -28.15
C LYS A 388 -10.09 -14.21 -29.35
N GLU A 389 -11.38 -14.42 -29.52
CA GLU A 389 -12.18 -13.84 -30.61
C GLU A 389 -12.11 -12.32 -30.59
N PHE A 390 -12.21 -11.70 -29.40
CA PHE A 390 -12.08 -10.26 -29.28
C PHE A 390 -10.67 -9.78 -29.64
N LEU A 391 -9.61 -10.43 -29.13
CA LEU A 391 -8.24 -10.03 -29.45
C LEU A 391 -7.93 -10.14 -30.94
N ASP A 392 -8.38 -11.23 -31.58
CA ASP A 392 -8.19 -11.45 -33.00
C ASP A 392 -8.95 -10.39 -33.83
N GLN A 393 -10.18 -10.05 -33.43
CA GLN A 393 -10.95 -8.98 -34.06
C GLN A 393 -10.32 -7.61 -33.86
N PHE A 394 -9.86 -7.31 -32.63
CA PHE A 394 -9.20 -6.06 -32.29
C PHE A 394 -7.88 -5.89 -33.08
N LYS A 395 -7.08 -6.96 -33.19
CA LYS A 395 -5.88 -7.01 -34.05
C LYS A 395 -6.24 -6.72 -35.50
N ALA A 396 -7.27 -7.38 -36.03
CA ALA A 396 -7.72 -7.19 -37.40
C ALA A 396 -8.18 -5.73 -37.67
N ASP A 397 -8.91 -5.12 -36.74
CA ASP A 397 -9.38 -3.74 -36.85
C ASP A 397 -8.23 -2.72 -36.76
N GLY A 398 -7.22 -2.99 -35.93
CA GLY A 398 -5.97 -2.22 -35.90
C GLY A 398 -5.24 -2.28 -37.25
N ILE A 399 -5.05 -3.48 -37.81
CA ILE A 399 -4.41 -3.68 -39.12
C ILE A 399 -5.19 -2.99 -40.23
N ARG A 400 -6.53 -3.10 -40.25
CA ARG A 400 -7.38 -2.39 -41.23
C ARG A 400 -7.20 -0.88 -41.13
N SER A 401 -7.21 -0.32 -39.91
CA SER A 401 -7.05 1.12 -39.70
C SER A 401 -5.69 1.63 -40.21
N VAL A 402 -4.61 0.87 -40.00
CA VAL A 402 -3.28 1.21 -40.57
C VAL A 402 -3.24 1.04 -42.09
N ARG A 403 -3.85 -0.02 -42.62
CA ARG A 403 -3.91 -0.24 -44.07
C ARG A 403 -4.69 0.87 -44.77
N ASP A 404 -5.82 1.27 -44.22
CA ASP A 404 -6.67 2.31 -44.79
C ASP A 404 -5.95 3.68 -44.73
N LEU A 405 -5.17 3.95 -43.67
CA LEU A 405 -4.23 5.10 -43.63
C LEU A 405 -3.24 5.08 -44.80
N ILE A 406 -2.62 3.93 -45.08
CA ILE A 406 -1.64 3.79 -46.15
C ILE A 406 -2.32 3.99 -47.51
N LEU A 407 -3.45 3.34 -47.75
CA LEU A 407 -4.16 3.39 -49.02
C LEU A 407 -4.76 4.77 -49.30
N ASP A 408 -5.34 5.45 -48.31
CA ASP A 408 -5.94 6.78 -48.48
C ASP A 408 -4.89 7.85 -48.73
N ASN A 409 -3.73 7.77 -48.07
CA ASN A 409 -2.62 8.68 -48.36
C ASN A 409 -2.00 8.39 -49.73
N LEU A 410 -1.86 7.12 -50.11
CA LEU A 410 -1.38 6.73 -51.44
C LEU A 410 -2.35 7.21 -52.53
N HIS A 411 -3.65 7.00 -52.35
CA HIS A 411 -4.68 7.39 -53.32
C HIS A 411 -4.73 8.90 -53.49
N ARG A 412 -4.69 9.68 -52.40
CA ARG A 412 -4.64 11.16 -52.46
C ARG A 412 -3.38 11.66 -53.14
N GLN A 413 -2.22 11.06 -52.88
CA GLN A 413 -0.97 11.44 -53.56
C GLN A 413 -1.01 11.09 -55.05
N VAL A 414 -1.53 9.92 -55.41
CA VAL A 414 -1.69 9.52 -56.82
C VAL A 414 -2.71 10.41 -57.53
N GLN A 415 -3.82 10.78 -56.87
CA GLN A 415 -4.78 11.74 -57.41
C GLN A 415 -4.17 13.13 -57.59
N ASP A 416 -3.43 13.66 -56.61
CA ASP A 416 -2.72 14.94 -56.75
C ASP A 416 -1.69 14.89 -57.90
N LEU A 417 -1.05 13.73 -58.11
CA LEU A 417 -0.11 13.51 -59.22
C LEU A 417 -0.81 13.43 -60.59
N LEU A 418 -2.00 12.83 -60.64
CA LEU A 418 -2.79 12.66 -61.87
C LEU A 418 -3.58 13.93 -62.23
N LEU A 419 -4.08 14.67 -61.24
CA LEU A 419 -4.82 15.93 -61.39
C LEU A 419 -3.90 17.16 -61.49
N GLY A 420 -2.66 17.06 -61.00
CA GLY A 420 -1.61 18.08 -61.15
C GLY A 420 -0.94 18.14 -62.53
N ARG A 421 -1.51 17.51 -63.57
CA ARG A 421 -0.95 17.45 -64.92
C ARG A 421 -1.44 18.58 -65.84
N THR A 422 -1.04 19.80 -65.50
CA THR A 422 -0.65 20.82 -66.47
C THR A 422 0.56 21.59 -65.93
N PHE A 423 1.77 21.01 -66.06
CA PHE A 423 2.98 21.65 -66.61
C PHE A 423 4.24 20.77 -66.41
N ALA A 424 4.90 20.46 -67.53
CA ALA A 424 6.35 20.25 -67.71
C ALA A 424 7.14 19.28 -66.79
N GLY A 425 7.36 18.06 -67.28
CA GLY A 425 8.67 17.67 -67.83
C GLY A 425 9.92 17.48 -66.94
N LYS A 426 9.92 17.63 -65.61
CA LYS A 426 11.19 17.45 -64.85
C LYS A 426 11.13 16.85 -63.44
N VAL A 427 10.06 16.14 -63.05
CA VAL A 427 9.93 15.64 -61.68
C VAL A 427 9.44 14.19 -61.63
N ILE A 428 10.34 13.24 -61.87
CA ILE A 428 10.14 11.83 -61.47
C ILE A 428 10.83 11.55 -60.11
N ASN A 429 11.67 12.46 -59.61
CA ASN A 429 12.47 12.23 -58.39
C ASN A 429 11.95 12.92 -57.10
N LYS A 430 10.95 13.81 -57.14
CA LYS A 430 10.37 14.44 -55.91
C LYS A 430 9.03 13.86 -55.46
N SER A 431 8.40 13.02 -56.29
CA SER A 431 7.06 12.47 -56.03
C SER A 431 7.07 11.23 -55.11
N LEU A 432 8.23 10.60 -54.94
CA LEU A 432 8.46 9.48 -54.00
C LEU A 432 8.88 9.96 -52.59
N ALA A 433 9.25 11.23 -52.42
CA ALA A 433 9.71 11.78 -51.15
C ALA A 433 8.65 11.72 -50.02
N PRO A 434 7.35 11.92 -50.27
CA PRO A 434 6.32 11.76 -49.23
C PRO A 434 6.12 10.29 -48.83
N MET A 435 6.24 9.36 -49.79
CA MET A 435 6.15 7.92 -49.54
C MET A 435 7.33 7.42 -48.69
N LEU A 436 8.53 7.95 -48.94
CA LEU A 436 9.73 7.79 -48.11
C LEU A 436 9.67 8.53 -46.77
N SER A 437 8.67 9.39 -46.52
CA SER A 437 8.53 10.11 -45.24
C SER A 437 7.53 9.46 -44.27
N ALA A 438 6.57 8.68 -44.78
CA ALA A 438 5.64 7.90 -43.95
C ALA A 438 6.21 6.52 -43.55
N VAL A 439 7.01 5.90 -44.42
CA VAL A 439 7.67 4.60 -44.19
C VAL A 439 8.60 4.59 -42.97
N PRO A 440 9.39 5.64 -42.67
CA PRO A 440 10.21 5.69 -41.46
C PRO A 440 9.37 5.80 -40.19
N ILE A 441 8.21 6.47 -40.23
CA ILE A 441 7.34 6.63 -39.05
C ILE A 441 6.67 5.29 -38.73
N LEU A 442 6.15 4.59 -39.74
CA LEU A 442 5.62 3.24 -39.58
C LEU A 442 6.71 2.24 -39.19
N GLY A 443 7.88 2.29 -39.84
CA GLY A 443 9.04 1.48 -39.48
C GLY A 443 9.47 1.71 -38.03
N ASN A 444 9.51 2.97 -37.57
CA ASN A 444 9.84 3.31 -36.19
C ASN A 444 8.76 2.85 -35.22
N LEU A 445 7.47 2.97 -35.55
CA LEU A 445 6.36 2.47 -34.72
C LEU A 445 6.36 0.94 -34.59
N LEU A 446 6.64 0.23 -35.69
CA LEU A 446 6.77 -1.22 -35.70
C LEU A 446 8.05 -1.68 -34.99
N SER A 447 9.15 -0.94 -35.13
CA SER A 447 10.37 -1.17 -34.36
C SER A 447 10.16 -0.93 -32.86
N LEU A 448 9.40 0.11 -32.50
CA LEU A 448 9.06 0.41 -31.12
C LEU A 448 8.14 -0.67 -30.54
N SER A 449 7.18 -1.17 -31.32
CA SER A 449 6.37 -2.34 -30.96
C SER A 449 7.27 -3.53 -30.62
N ASN A 450 8.14 -3.90 -31.55
CA ASN A 450 9.07 -5.02 -31.44
C ASN A 450 10.02 -4.88 -30.25
N LEU A 451 10.46 -3.65 -29.95
CA LEU A 451 11.30 -3.33 -28.80
C LEU A 451 10.54 -3.49 -27.47
N ILE A 452 9.30 -2.99 -27.40
CA ILE A 452 8.49 -2.99 -26.18
C ILE A 452 8.00 -4.39 -25.81
N THR A 453 7.57 -5.17 -26.80
CA THR A 453 7.04 -6.52 -26.59
C THR A 453 8.14 -7.58 -26.56
N GLY A 454 9.30 -7.29 -27.17
CA GLY A 454 10.32 -8.31 -27.44
C GLY A 454 9.87 -9.39 -28.41
N LYS A 455 8.76 -9.17 -29.14
CA LYS A 455 8.18 -10.09 -30.11
C LYS A 455 7.95 -9.38 -31.43
N ASP A 456 8.09 -10.07 -32.54
CA ASP A 456 7.78 -9.54 -33.86
C ASP A 456 6.27 -9.25 -33.96
N TRP A 457 5.91 -8.03 -34.37
CA TRP A 457 4.52 -7.59 -34.37
C TRP A 457 3.64 -8.35 -35.38
N ALA A 458 4.22 -8.84 -36.48
CA ALA A 458 3.47 -9.51 -37.54
C ALA A 458 3.21 -10.97 -37.18
N THR A 459 4.26 -11.67 -36.72
CA THR A 459 4.28 -13.12 -36.48
C THR A 459 4.00 -13.48 -35.02
N GLY A 460 4.32 -12.61 -34.06
CA GLY A 460 4.19 -12.85 -32.62
C GLY A 460 5.36 -13.65 -32.02
N GLU A 461 6.38 -13.98 -32.81
CA GLU A 461 7.53 -14.77 -32.33
C GLU A 461 8.53 -13.91 -31.51
N PRO A 462 9.18 -14.47 -30.48
CA PRO A 462 10.17 -13.74 -29.68
C PRO A 462 11.37 -13.34 -30.54
N LEU A 463 11.77 -12.08 -30.41
CA LEU A 463 12.90 -11.50 -31.15
C LEU A 463 14.22 -11.85 -30.47
N GLY A 464 15.20 -12.31 -31.25
CA GLY A 464 16.58 -12.47 -30.77
C GLY A 464 17.24 -11.11 -30.47
N CYS A 465 18.30 -11.12 -29.65
CA CYS A 465 18.99 -9.89 -29.19
C CYS A 465 19.41 -8.94 -30.33
N VAL A 466 19.78 -9.48 -31.51
CA VAL A 466 20.16 -8.69 -32.68
C VAL A 466 18.96 -7.96 -33.29
N ALA A 467 17.80 -8.62 -33.35
CA ALA A 467 16.58 -8.01 -33.89
C ALA A 467 15.98 -6.97 -32.93
N GLN A 468 16.09 -7.20 -31.62
CA GLN A 468 15.80 -6.18 -30.59
C GLN A 468 16.75 -4.99 -30.68
N GLY A 469 18.04 -5.23 -30.93
CA GLY A 469 19.04 -4.19 -31.16
C GLY A 469 18.68 -3.34 -32.38
N LEU A 470 18.37 -3.96 -33.52
CA LEU A 470 17.94 -3.27 -34.75
C LEU A 470 16.64 -2.48 -34.57
N ALA A 471 15.71 -3.02 -33.78
CA ALA A 471 14.48 -2.35 -33.40
C ALA A 471 14.73 -1.08 -32.56
N ALA A 472 15.75 -1.08 -31.69
CA ALA A 472 16.12 0.09 -30.89
C ALA A 472 16.72 1.25 -31.70
N ILE A 473 17.26 0.98 -32.90
CA ILE A 473 17.92 1.97 -33.78
C ILE A 473 17.01 2.43 -34.93
N GLY A 474 15.75 1.99 -34.98
CA GLY A 474 14.80 2.33 -36.05
C GLY A 474 15.13 1.70 -37.41
N GLY A 475 15.94 0.63 -37.42
CA GLY A 475 16.32 -0.06 -38.66
C GLY A 475 15.18 -0.93 -39.19
N PRO A 476 14.95 -1.00 -40.52
CA PRO A 476 13.98 -1.94 -41.08
C PRO A 476 14.45 -3.38 -40.80
N LEU A 477 13.60 -4.14 -40.12
CA LEU A 477 13.74 -5.59 -40.00
C LEU A 477 13.31 -6.19 -41.35
N VAL A 478 14.23 -6.87 -42.03
CA VAL A 478 13.96 -7.61 -43.28
C VAL A 478 13.43 -8.99 -42.95
#